data_AF-A0A239AH70-F1
#
_entry.id   AF-A0A239AH70-F1
#
_cell.length_a   1.000
_cell.length_b   1.000
_cell.length_c   1.000
_cell.angle_alpha   90.00
_cell.angle_beta   90.00
_cell.angle_gamma   90.00
#
_symmetry.space_group_name_H-M   'P 1'
#
loop_
_entity.id
_entity.type
_entity.pdbx_description
1 polymer ?
#
loop_
_entity_poly.entity_id
_entity_poly.type
_entity_poly.pdbx_seq_one_letter_code
_entity_poly.pdbx_strand_id
1 'polypeptide(L)'
;MTSPDPDRPRPSPEPESPGEVLDAVVAAALRQLGALDDRNLPMLAAHWVAQGRDGEVLVELAGLHGAEREIADLWPAVLAEVGIAVPVPRDRLVALPWVAGQVAAGQRPLGWLVTVLWPPLYVPAEPDAAAPDAEEQLLDEIVYTLDDILDFAERVAGDAAQRTPWWRYHGREEATRVQNALRQGEQAVAALARNDLAAAKAALTGR
;
A
#
# COMPACT_ATOMS: atom_id res chain seq x y z
N MET A 1 -39.87 31.81 12.95
CA MET A 1 -38.70 31.66 13.83
C MET A 1 -39.00 30.53 14.79
N THR A 2 -38.48 29.34 14.52
CA THR A 2 -38.81 28.12 15.26
C THR A 2 -37.65 27.82 16.20
N SER A 3 -37.89 27.84 17.52
CA SER A 3 -36.87 27.49 18.52
C SER A 3 -36.40 26.04 18.32
N PRO A 4 -35.09 25.77 18.41
CA PRO A 4 -34.59 24.41 18.40
C PRO A 4 -34.93 23.69 19.71
N ASP A 5 -35.38 22.45 19.56
CA ASP A 5 -35.76 21.51 20.62
C ASP A 5 -34.53 21.12 21.47
N PRO A 6 -34.50 21.44 22.78
CA PRO A 6 -33.35 21.16 23.65
C PRO A 6 -33.20 19.67 24.01
N ASP A 7 -34.18 18.83 23.70
CA ASP A 7 -34.18 17.40 24.05
C ASP A 7 -33.82 16.48 22.87
N ARG A 8 -33.36 17.02 21.74
CA ARG A 8 -32.86 16.17 20.66
C ARG A 8 -31.54 15.52 21.11
N PRO A 9 -31.48 14.18 21.27
CA PRO A 9 -30.23 13.52 21.59
C PRO A 9 -29.22 13.87 20.48
N ARG A 10 -28.05 14.35 20.89
CA ARG A 10 -26.93 14.54 19.96
C ARG A 10 -26.71 13.19 19.27
N PRO A 11 -26.52 13.15 17.93
CA PRO A 11 -26.05 11.92 17.32
C PRO A 11 -24.79 11.51 18.07
N SER A 12 -24.79 10.30 18.62
CA SER A 12 -23.58 9.69 19.16
C SER A 12 -22.47 9.85 18.12
N PRO A 13 -21.23 10.18 18.50
CA PRO A 13 -20.14 10.11 17.55
C PRO A 13 -20.20 8.69 16.96
N GLU A 14 -20.40 8.59 15.65
CA GLU A 14 -20.17 7.35 14.93
C GLU A 14 -18.78 6.87 15.38
N PRO A 15 -18.59 5.57 15.69
CA PRO A 15 -17.25 5.08 15.92
C PRO A 15 -16.47 5.42 14.66
N GLU A 16 -15.51 6.35 14.79
CA GLU A 16 -14.48 6.55 13.78
C GLU A 16 -13.98 5.13 13.49
N SER A 17 -14.24 4.61 12.28
CA SER A 17 -13.67 3.33 11.85
C SER A 17 -12.21 3.40 12.25
N PRO A 18 -11.72 2.54 13.15
CA PRO A 18 -10.35 2.65 13.61
C PRO A 18 -9.50 2.55 12.36
N GLY A 19 -8.92 3.68 11.95
CA GLY A 19 -7.94 3.71 10.89
C GLY A 19 -6.87 2.76 11.38
N GLU A 20 -6.82 1.58 10.75
CA GLU A 20 -5.98 0.48 11.19
C GLU A 20 -4.55 1.02 11.29
N VAL A 21 -4.10 1.22 12.54
CA VAL A 21 -2.78 1.78 12.79
C VAL A 21 -1.79 0.82 12.18
N LEU A 22 -0.94 1.35 11.31
CA LEU A 22 0.06 0.59 10.59
C LEU A 22 0.93 -0.19 11.59
N ASP A 23 0.95 -1.52 11.48
CA ASP A 23 1.80 -2.36 12.32
C ASP A 23 3.29 -2.06 12.08
N ALA A 24 4.10 -2.21 13.12
CA ALA A 24 5.52 -1.89 13.07
C ALA A 24 6.31 -2.71 12.04
N VAL A 25 5.98 -3.97 11.80
CA VAL A 25 6.68 -4.77 10.78
C VAL A 25 6.33 -4.28 9.37
N VAL A 26 5.07 -3.88 9.15
CA VAL A 26 4.61 -3.30 7.89
C VAL A 26 5.22 -1.92 7.68
N ALA A 27 5.33 -1.11 8.73
CA ALA A 27 6.01 0.18 8.66
C ALA A 27 7.50 0.05 8.34
N ALA A 28 8.19 -0.92 8.93
CA ALA A 28 9.58 -1.25 8.62
C ALA A 28 9.74 -1.66 7.15
N ALA A 29 8.88 -2.55 6.65
CA ALA A 29 8.88 -2.97 5.26
C ALA A 29 8.61 -1.79 4.31
N LEU A 30 7.59 -0.96 4.58
CA LEU A 30 7.29 0.22 3.76
C LEU A 30 8.42 1.24 3.74
N ARG A 31 9.14 1.42 4.85
CA ARG A 31 10.32 2.30 4.88
C ARG A 31 11.46 1.72 4.05
N GLN A 32 11.70 0.42 4.13
CA GLN A 32 12.70 -0.27 3.30
C GLN A 32 12.38 -0.13 1.80
N LEU A 33 11.09 -0.20 1.44
CA LEU A 33 10.59 0.04 0.08
C LEU A 33 10.53 1.54 -0.32
N GLY A 34 10.91 2.46 0.57
CA GLY A 34 10.86 3.91 0.31
C GLY A 34 9.44 4.50 0.23
N ALA A 35 8.43 3.76 0.69
CA ALA A 35 7.02 4.15 0.66
C ALA A 35 6.54 4.89 1.93
N LEU A 36 7.37 4.93 2.98
CA LEU A 36 7.07 5.60 4.25
C LEU A 36 8.03 6.79 4.49
N ASP A 37 7.47 8.01 4.47
CA ASP A 37 8.19 9.26 4.75
C ASP A 37 8.56 9.37 6.24
N ASP A 38 9.82 9.72 6.52
CA ASP A 38 10.39 10.01 7.85
C ASP A 38 9.50 10.94 8.69
N ARG A 39 8.86 11.93 8.06
CA ARG A 39 7.98 12.90 8.75
C ARG A 39 6.76 12.26 9.41
N ASN A 40 6.37 11.07 8.96
CA ASN A 40 5.24 10.34 9.53
C ASN A 40 5.65 9.44 10.72
N LEU A 41 6.95 9.17 10.88
CA LEU A 41 7.43 8.24 11.92
C LEU A 41 7.12 8.69 13.35
N PRO A 42 7.23 9.99 13.73
CA PRO A 42 6.86 10.42 15.08
C PRO A 42 5.39 10.19 15.40
N MET A 43 4.49 10.50 14.44
CA MET A 43 3.06 10.27 14.63
C MET A 43 2.74 8.78 14.73
N LEU A 44 3.39 7.94 13.92
CA LEU A 44 3.22 6.50 13.97
C LEU A 44 3.71 5.92 15.31
N ALA A 45 4.86 6.36 15.79
CA ALA A 45 5.39 6.00 17.10
C ALA A 45 4.41 6.38 18.22
N ALA A 46 3.82 7.58 18.16
CA ALA A 46 2.80 8.01 19.13
C ALA A 46 1.56 7.10 19.13
N HIS A 47 1.13 6.60 17.96
CA HIS A 47 0.03 5.64 17.89
C HIS A 47 0.41 4.30 18.53
N TRP A 48 1.64 3.81 18.32
CA TRP A 48 2.10 2.58 18.97
C TRP A 48 2.18 2.71 20.48
N VAL A 49 2.62 3.87 21.00
CA VAL A 49 2.57 4.19 22.44
C VAL A 49 1.12 4.18 22.93
N ALA A 50 0.20 4.80 22.21
CA ALA A 50 -1.22 4.80 22.57
C ALA A 50 -1.86 3.39 22.55
N GLN A 51 -1.27 2.44 21.83
CA GLN A 51 -1.66 1.02 21.83
C GLN A 51 -1.05 0.21 22.98
N GLY A 52 -0.29 0.85 23.87
CA GLY A 52 0.36 0.22 25.01
C GLY A 52 1.72 -0.39 24.70
N ARG A 53 2.37 0.00 23.59
CA ARG A 53 3.79 -0.30 23.38
C ARG A 53 4.62 0.74 24.14
N ASP A 54 5.22 0.32 25.23
CA ASP A 54 6.01 1.21 26.10
C ASP A 54 7.50 0.87 25.95
N GLY A 55 8.26 1.80 25.38
CA GLY A 55 9.70 1.69 25.18
C GLY A 55 10.33 3.07 25.15
N GLU A 56 11.53 3.20 25.71
CA GLU A 56 12.18 4.50 25.93
C GLU A 56 12.47 5.19 24.59
N VAL A 57 13.00 4.43 23.64
CA VAL A 57 13.34 4.95 22.31
C VAL A 57 12.07 5.25 21.51
N LEU A 58 11.03 4.41 21.65
CA LEU A 58 9.74 4.63 21.01
C LEU A 58 9.06 5.92 21.50
N VAL A 59 9.08 6.18 22.80
CA VAL A 59 8.56 7.42 23.42
C VAL A 59 9.35 8.65 22.96
N GLU A 60 10.66 8.51 22.79
CA GLU A 60 11.49 9.57 22.22
C GLU A 60 11.16 9.85 20.75
N LEU A 61 11.01 8.82 19.92
CA LEU A 61 10.59 8.98 18.52
C LEU A 61 9.21 9.63 18.41
N ALA A 62 8.30 9.33 19.35
CA ALA A 62 7.00 9.98 19.46
C ALA A 62 7.07 11.46 19.90
N GLY A 63 8.25 11.98 20.23
CA GLY A 63 8.46 13.35 20.71
C GLY A 63 7.99 13.57 22.15
N LEU A 64 7.75 12.50 22.91
CA LEU A 64 7.18 12.56 24.26
C LEU A 64 8.27 12.67 25.35
N HIS A 65 9.55 12.54 24.99
CA HIS A 65 10.69 12.56 25.92
C HIS A 65 11.48 13.89 25.94
N GLY A 66 11.16 14.85 25.06
CA GLY A 66 11.80 16.18 25.02
C GLY A 66 13.26 16.22 24.57
N ALA A 67 13.91 15.07 24.35
CA ALA A 67 15.20 14.95 23.71
C ALA A 67 15.04 14.95 22.18
N GLU A 68 15.93 15.64 21.47
CA GLU A 68 15.93 15.70 20.02
C GLU A 68 17.11 14.88 19.48
N ARG A 69 16.78 13.72 18.91
CA ARG A 69 17.73 12.84 18.20
C ARG A 69 17.23 12.65 16.77
N GLU A 70 18.14 12.40 15.83
CA GLU A 70 17.74 12.25 14.44
C GLU A 70 16.88 10.99 14.23
N ILE A 71 15.86 11.11 13.38
CA ILE A 71 14.96 10.00 13.01
C ILE A 71 15.75 8.83 12.42
N ALA A 72 16.83 9.12 11.68
CA ALA A 72 17.71 8.12 11.11
C ALA A 72 18.38 7.23 12.18
N ASP A 73 18.67 7.78 13.35
CA ASP A 73 19.25 7.03 14.49
C ASP A 73 18.17 6.36 15.33
N LEU A 74 17.03 7.04 15.54
CA LEU A 74 15.93 6.54 16.36
C LEU A 74 15.23 5.36 15.71
N TRP A 75 15.03 5.38 14.40
CA TRP A 75 14.21 4.37 13.74
C TRP A 75 14.78 2.95 13.87
N PRO A 76 16.07 2.66 13.57
CA PRO A 76 16.64 1.34 13.79
C PRO A 76 16.57 0.90 15.26
N ALA A 77 16.75 1.84 16.20
CA ALA A 77 16.69 1.54 17.63
C ALA A 77 15.26 1.23 18.10
N VAL A 78 14.24 1.94 17.61
CA VAL A 78 12.83 1.62 17.85
C VAL A 78 12.49 0.24 17.30
N LEU A 79 12.91 -0.07 16.07
CA LEU A 79 12.68 -1.39 15.48
C LEU A 79 13.31 -2.52 16.31
N ALA A 80 14.54 -2.33 16.79
CA ALA A 80 15.19 -3.28 17.70
C ALA A 80 14.44 -3.41 19.03
N GLU A 81 13.97 -2.31 19.61
CA GLU A 81 13.19 -2.29 20.86
C GLU A 81 11.87 -3.04 20.73
N VAL A 82 11.19 -2.94 19.59
CA VAL A 82 9.95 -3.70 19.31
C VAL A 82 10.20 -5.10 18.71
N GLY A 83 11.46 -5.56 18.66
CA GLY A 83 11.83 -6.91 18.24
C GLY A 83 11.80 -7.17 16.73
N ILE A 84 11.88 -6.13 15.90
CA ILE A 84 11.90 -6.24 14.44
C ILE A 84 13.34 -6.24 13.93
N ALA A 85 13.68 -7.30 13.20
CA ALA A 85 14.96 -7.40 12.50
C ALA A 85 14.94 -6.57 11.20
N VAL A 86 16.07 -5.94 10.90
CA VAL A 86 16.30 -5.17 9.66
C VAL A 86 17.55 -5.75 8.97
N PRO A 87 17.54 -5.97 7.64
CA PRO A 87 16.42 -5.75 6.71
C PRO A 87 15.22 -6.66 6.99
N VAL A 88 14.02 -6.19 6.70
CA VAL A 88 12.80 -7.00 6.79
C VAL A 88 12.85 -8.02 5.66
N PRO A 89 12.85 -9.34 5.95
CA PRO A 89 12.77 -10.36 4.92
C PRO A 89 11.43 -10.30 4.21
N ARG A 90 11.42 -10.46 2.88
CA ARG A 90 10.19 -10.45 2.07
C ARG A 90 9.35 -9.18 2.30
N ASP A 91 10.03 -8.03 2.39
CA ASP A 91 9.43 -6.72 2.65
C ASP A 91 8.21 -6.42 1.75
N ARG A 92 8.25 -6.79 0.48
CA ARG A 92 7.12 -6.64 -0.44
C ARG A 92 5.90 -7.44 -0.01
N LEU A 93 6.07 -8.72 0.34
CA LEU A 93 4.97 -9.57 0.82
C LEU A 93 4.44 -9.08 2.18
N VAL A 94 5.31 -8.59 3.06
CA VAL A 94 4.91 -7.99 4.34
C VAL A 94 4.08 -6.71 4.14
N ALA A 95 4.49 -5.85 3.21
CA ALA A 95 3.80 -4.60 2.90
C ALA A 95 2.53 -4.78 2.06
N LEU A 96 2.45 -5.87 1.29
CA LEU A 96 1.46 -6.09 0.24
C LEU A 96 0.00 -5.86 0.67
N PRO A 97 -0.51 -6.44 1.77
CA PRO A 97 -1.92 -6.30 2.10
C PRO A 97 -2.30 -4.85 2.40
N TRP A 98 -1.39 -4.12 3.06
CA TRP A 98 -1.62 -2.71 3.38
C TRP A 98 -1.57 -1.84 2.12
N VAL A 99 -0.55 -2.03 1.26
CA VAL A 99 -0.41 -1.29 -0.01
C VAL A 99 -1.64 -1.52 -0.90
N ALA A 100 -2.05 -2.78 -1.08
CA ALA A 100 -3.24 -3.13 -1.84
C ALA A 100 -4.53 -2.61 -1.19
N GLY A 101 -4.62 -2.63 0.13
CA GLY A 101 -5.73 -2.05 0.89
C GLY A 101 -5.92 -0.56 0.60
N GLN A 102 -4.84 0.22 0.51
CA GLN A 102 -4.91 1.65 0.17
C GLN A 102 -5.44 1.91 -1.24
N VAL A 103 -5.08 1.05 -2.20
CA VAL A 103 -5.61 1.15 -3.58
C VAL A 103 -7.06 0.69 -3.63
N ALA A 104 -7.42 -0.42 -2.97
CA ALA A 104 -8.79 -0.92 -2.90
C ALA A 104 -9.74 0.08 -2.23
N ALA A 105 -9.26 0.84 -1.24
CA ALA A 105 -10.01 1.90 -0.56
C ALA A 105 -10.06 3.22 -1.35
N GLY A 106 -9.45 3.29 -2.54
CA GLY A 106 -9.40 4.49 -3.37
C GLY A 106 -8.52 5.62 -2.82
N GLN A 107 -7.69 5.35 -1.82
CA GLN A 107 -6.79 6.34 -1.21
C GLN A 107 -5.52 6.55 -2.05
N ARG A 108 -5.14 5.54 -2.83
CA ARG A 108 -3.98 5.57 -3.72
C ARG A 108 -4.33 5.01 -5.10
N PRO A 109 -3.70 5.49 -6.18
CA PRO A 109 -3.91 4.93 -7.52
C PRO A 109 -3.17 3.60 -7.70
N LEU A 110 -3.59 2.79 -8.68
CA LEU A 110 -2.95 1.50 -8.99
C LEU A 110 -1.46 1.62 -9.32
N GLY A 111 -1.05 2.66 -10.07
CA GLY A 111 0.37 2.87 -10.39
C GLY A 111 1.27 3.11 -9.17
N TRP A 112 0.71 3.62 -8.05
CA TRP A 112 1.45 3.74 -6.80
C TRP A 112 1.77 2.37 -6.20
N LEU A 113 0.84 1.41 -6.25
CA LEU A 113 1.10 0.04 -5.80
C LEU A 113 2.21 -0.62 -6.62
N VAL A 114 2.16 -0.49 -7.95
CA VAL A 114 3.21 -1.02 -8.83
C VAL A 114 4.57 -0.40 -8.47
N THR A 115 4.62 0.91 -8.26
CA THR A 115 5.86 1.60 -7.87
C THR A 115 6.42 1.12 -6.53
N VAL A 116 5.55 0.88 -5.53
CA VAL A 116 5.98 0.43 -4.20
C VAL A 116 6.46 -1.02 -4.21
N LEU A 117 5.79 -1.90 -4.97
CA LEU A 117 6.11 -3.33 -5.02
C LEU A 117 7.14 -3.69 -6.09
N TRP A 118 7.44 -2.76 -7.00
CA TRP A 118 8.47 -2.90 -8.02
C TRP A 118 9.33 -1.62 -8.11
N PRO A 119 10.08 -1.28 -7.04
CA PRO A 119 10.87 -0.06 -7.07
C PRO A 119 12.01 -0.19 -8.09
N PRO A 120 12.32 0.87 -8.86
CA PRO A 120 13.31 0.83 -9.94
C PRO A 120 14.75 0.54 -9.48
N LEU A 121 15.01 0.64 -8.17
CA LEU A 121 16.29 0.33 -7.53
C LEU A 121 16.11 -0.72 -6.42
N TYR A 122 15.32 -1.76 -6.67
CA TYR A 122 15.21 -2.89 -5.75
C TYR A 122 16.52 -3.70 -5.71
N VAL A 123 17.27 -3.58 -4.62
CA VAL A 123 18.31 -4.55 -4.27
C VAL A 123 17.68 -5.46 -3.22
N PRO A 124 17.26 -6.68 -3.58
CA PRO A 124 16.76 -7.62 -2.57
C PRO A 124 17.83 -7.79 -1.49
N ALA A 125 17.42 -7.81 -0.22
CA ALA A 125 18.29 -8.35 0.82
C ALA A 125 18.76 -9.72 0.34
N GLU A 126 20.08 -9.97 0.35
CA GLU A 126 20.67 -11.15 -0.28
C GLU A 126 19.83 -12.39 0.08
N PRO A 127 19.23 -13.08 -0.90
CA PRO A 127 18.46 -14.26 -0.60
C PRO A 127 19.37 -15.24 0.11
N ASP A 128 18.90 -15.81 1.22
CA ASP A 128 19.46 -17.07 1.69
C ASP A 128 19.48 -18.01 0.46
N ALA A 129 20.62 -18.65 0.18
CA ALA A 129 20.99 -19.20 -1.13
C ALA A 129 20.12 -20.38 -1.64
N ALA A 130 18.92 -20.55 -1.09
CA ALA A 130 18.00 -21.65 -1.29
C ALA A 130 16.78 -21.23 -2.12
N ALA A 131 16.92 -21.31 -3.46
CA ALA A 131 15.85 -21.24 -4.47
C ALA A 131 14.97 -19.97 -4.48
N PRO A 132 14.49 -19.53 -5.66
CA PRO A 132 13.55 -18.42 -5.70
C PRO A 132 12.24 -18.82 -5.01
N ASP A 133 11.79 -17.96 -4.09
CA ASP A 133 10.58 -18.13 -3.33
C ASP A 133 9.36 -18.04 -4.26
N ALA A 134 8.54 -19.09 -4.30
CA ALA A 134 7.41 -19.18 -5.22
C ALA A 134 6.37 -18.06 -5.00
N GLU A 135 6.25 -17.53 -3.78
CA GLU A 135 5.38 -16.40 -3.46
C GLU A 135 5.89 -15.10 -4.06
N GLU A 136 7.19 -14.82 -3.94
CA GLU A 136 7.83 -13.64 -4.55
C GLU A 136 7.75 -13.70 -6.08
N GLN A 137 7.98 -14.87 -6.69
CA GLN A 137 7.79 -15.05 -8.13
C GLN A 137 6.34 -14.79 -8.56
N LEU A 138 5.37 -15.31 -7.80
CA LEU A 138 3.97 -15.10 -8.09
C LEU A 138 3.59 -13.62 -7.95
N LEU A 139 4.10 -12.94 -6.91
CA LEU A 139 3.96 -11.51 -6.74
C LEU A 139 4.55 -10.76 -7.93
N ASP A 140 5.74 -11.14 -8.39
CA ASP A 140 6.39 -10.51 -9.54
C ASP A 140 5.53 -10.61 -10.80
N GLU A 141 5.00 -11.79 -11.08
CA GLU A 141 4.10 -11.99 -12.22
C GLU A 141 2.82 -11.16 -12.12
N ILE A 142 2.26 -11.03 -10.91
CA ILE A 142 1.05 -10.23 -10.67
C ILE A 142 1.35 -8.75 -10.90
N VAL A 143 2.41 -8.22 -10.29
CA VAL A 143 2.77 -6.80 -10.40
C VAL A 143 3.13 -6.44 -11.83
N TYR A 144 3.87 -7.30 -12.54
CA TYR A 144 4.16 -7.15 -13.96
C TYR A 144 2.88 -7.06 -14.81
N THR A 145 1.92 -7.95 -14.55
CA THR A 145 0.64 -7.93 -15.29
C THR A 145 -0.18 -6.66 -14.98
N LEU A 146 -0.13 -6.14 -13.75
CA LEU A 146 -0.80 -4.89 -13.39
C LEU A 146 -0.16 -3.68 -14.10
N ASP A 147 1.17 -3.67 -14.22
CA ASP A 147 1.92 -2.66 -14.97
C ASP A 147 1.53 -2.69 -16.46
N ASP A 148 1.49 -3.88 -17.08
CA ASP A 148 1.04 -4.07 -18.47
C ASP A 148 -0.39 -3.52 -18.70
N ILE A 149 -1.30 -3.68 -17.72
CA ILE A 149 -2.67 -3.14 -17.79
C ILE A 149 -2.66 -1.60 -17.78
N LEU A 150 -1.81 -0.99 -16.94
CA LEU A 150 -1.67 0.47 -16.86
C LEU A 150 -1.10 1.04 -18.15
N ASP A 151 -0.02 0.46 -18.67
CA ASP A 151 0.60 0.83 -19.94
C ASP A 151 -0.39 0.71 -21.11
N PHE A 152 -1.18 -0.37 -21.12
CA PHE A 152 -2.23 -0.55 -22.11
C PHE A 152 -3.29 0.55 -22.03
N ALA A 153 -3.78 0.87 -20.83
CA ALA A 153 -4.79 1.89 -20.61
C ALA A 153 -4.28 3.29 -21.00
N GLU A 154 -3.04 3.63 -20.63
CA GLU A 154 -2.41 4.90 -20.97
C GLU A 154 -2.26 5.06 -22.48
N ARG A 155 -1.76 4.03 -23.16
CA ARG A 155 -1.62 4.03 -24.63
C ARG A 155 -2.96 4.27 -25.32
N VAL A 156 -4.00 3.54 -24.92
CA VAL A 156 -5.34 3.68 -25.50
C VAL A 156 -5.93 5.07 -25.23
N ALA A 157 -5.73 5.62 -24.02
CA ALA A 157 -6.16 6.97 -23.70
C ALA A 157 -5.44 8.03 -24.56
N GLY A 158 -4.14 7.85 -24.79
CA GLY A 158 -3.34 8.70 -25.68
C GLY A 158 -3.86 8.68 -27.13
N ASP A 159 -4.11 7.49 -27.68
CA ASP A 159 -4.65 7.33 -29.04
C ASP A 159 -6.05 7.98 -29.17
N ALA A 160 -6.90 7.82 -28.15
CA ALA A 160 -8.23 8.41 -28.10
C ALA A 160 -8.17 9.95 -28.08
N ALA A 161 -7.24 10.53 -27.31
CA ALA A 161 -7.04 11.97 -27.21
C ALA A 161 -6.61 12.59 -28.56
N GLN A 162 -5.85 11.84 -29.38
CA GLN A 162 -5.43 12.28 -30.70
C GLN A 162 -6.55 12.22 -31.77
N ARG A 163 -7.72 11.65 -31.45
CA ARG A 163 -8.90 11.56 -32.33
C ARG A 163 -8.59 10.98 -33.71
N THR A 164 -7.71 9.99 -33.76
CA THR A 164 -7.27 9.38 -35.01
C THR A 164 -8.46 8.77 -35.79
N PRO A 165 -8.41 8.69 -37.13
CA PRO A 165 -9.47 8.05 -37.91
C PRO A 165 -9.76 6.61 -37.48
N TRP A 166 -8.72 5.86 -37.06
CA TRP A 166 -8.84 4.51 -36.53
C TRP A 166 -9.71 4.44 -35.26
N TRP A 167 -9.57 5.42 -34.36
CA TRP A 167 -10.37 5.50 -33.13
C TRP A 167 -11.88 5.59 -33.40
N ARG A 168 -12.29 6.22 -34.51
CA ARG A 168 -13.71 6.30 -34.89
C ARG A 168 -14.32 4.93 -35.18
N TYR A 169 -13.52 3.99 -35.65
CA TYR A 169 -13.95 2.65 -36.01
C TYR A 169 -13.79 1.66 -34.86
N HIS A 170 -12.65 1.68 -34.16
CA HIS A 170 -12.33 0.67 -33.13
C HIS A 170 -12.43 1.16 -31.69
N GLY A 171 -12.63 2.46 -31.46
CA GLY A 171 -12.52 3.05 -30.11
C GLY A 171 -13.48 2.47 -29.08
N ARG A 172 -14.67 2.00 -29.49
CA ARG A 172 -15.61 1.33 -28.58
C ARG A 172 -15.11 -0.03 -28.12
N GLU A 173 -14.55 -0.82 -29.03
CA GLU A 173 -14.00 -2.14 -28.73
C GLU A 173 -12.80 -2.00 -27.80
N GLU A 174 -11.89 -1.08 -28.11
CA GLU A 174 -10.70 -0.82 -27.29
C GLU A 174 -11.05 -0.24 -25.92
N ALA A 175 -12.01 0.70 -25.83
CA ALA A 175 -12.50 1.19 -24.56
C ALA A 175 -13.11 0.05 -23.70
N THR A 176 -13.82 -0.89 -24.32
CA THR A 176 -14.37 -2.06 -23.62
C THR A 176 -13.26 -2.97 -23.12
N ARG A 177 -12.20 -3.18 -23.91
CA ARG A 177 -11.03 -3.98 -23.50
C ARG A 177 -10.30 -3.35 -22.32
N VAL A 178 -10.06 -2.03 -22.36
CA VAL A 178 -9.45 -1.30 -21.24
C VAL A 178 -10.32 -1.39 -19.99
N GLN A 179 -11.64 -1.17 -20.11
CA GLN A 179 -12.54 -1.30 -18.97
C GLN A 179 -12.54 -2.71 -18.35
N ASN A 180 -12.47 -3.76 -19.19
CA ASN A 180 -12.38 -5.13 -18.69
C ASN A 180 -11.04 -5.39 -18.00
N ALA A 181 -9.93 -4.94 -18.58
CA ALA A 181 -8.58 -5.08 -18.00
C ALA A 181 -8.46 -4.34 -16.66
N LEU A 182 -8.96 -3.10 -16.57
CA LEU A 182 -8.97 -2.33 -15.32
C LEU A 182 -9.82 -3.03 -14.25
N ARG A 183 -10.97 -3.60 -14.62
CA ARG A 183 -11.80 -4.38 -13.69
C ARG A 183 -11.08 -5.63 -13.17
N GLN A 184 -10.31 -6.31 -14.02
CA GLN A 184 -9.48 -7.44 -13.58
C GLN A 184 -8.38 -6.97 -12.62
N GLY A 185 -7.75 -5.82 -12.90
CA GLY A 185 -6.79 -5.20 -12.00
C GLY A 185 -7.41 -4.86 -10.63
N GLU A 186 -8.59 -4.25 -10.60
CA GLU A 186 -9.32 -3.96 -9.35
C GLU A 186 -9.62 -5.23 -8.54
N GLN A 187 -10.06 -6.30 -9.20
CA GLN A 187 -10.31 -7.59 -8.56
C GLN A 187 -9.03 -8.20 -7.98
N ALA A 188 -7.93 -8.11 -8.72
CA ALA A 188 -6.63 -8.58 -8.27
C ALA A 188 -6.15 -7.80 -7.04
N VAL A 189 -6.23 -6.46 -7.07
CA VAL A 189 -5.90 -5.60 -5.92
C VAL A 189 -6.74 -5.95 -4.70
N ALA A 190 -8.04 -6.18 -4.87
CA ALA A 190 -8.90 -6.59 -3.76
C ALA A 190 -8.47 -7.94 -3.16
N ALA A 191 -7.97 -8.88 -3.98
CA ALA A 191 -7.39 -10.14 -3.49
C ALA A 191 -6.04 -9.94 -2.79
N LEU A 192 -5.16 -9.09 -3.33
CA LEU A 192 -3.89 -8.74 -2.69
C LEU A 192 -4.09 -8.08 -1.32
N ALA A 193 -5.14 -7.25 -1.15
CA ALA A 193 -5.49 -6.64 0.12
C ALA A 193 -5.88 -7.66 1.20
N ARG A 194 -6.28 -8.87 0.79
CA ARG A 194 -6.56 -10.02 1.68
C ARG A 194 -5.37 -10.99 1.77
N ASN A 195 -4.22 -10.61 1.24
CA ASN A 195 -3.03 -11.45 1.11
C ASN A 195 -3.26 -12.76 0.32
N ASP A 196 -4.10 -12.72 -0.72
CA ASP A 196 -4.44 -13.89 -1.54
C ASP A 196 -3.84 -13.77 -2.95
N LEU A 197 -2.57 -14.17 -3.08
CA LEU A 197 -1.83 -14.13 -4.36
C LEU A 197 -2.48 -15.03 -5.42
N ALA A 198 -3.03 -16.18 -5.01
CA ALA A 198 -3.64 -17.13 -5.94
C ALA A 198 -4.92 -16.55 -6.56
N ALA A 199 -5.80 -15.96 -5.74
CA ALA A 199 -6.99 -15.29 -6.25
C ALA A 199 -6.64 -14.04 -7.06
N ALA A 200 -5.58 -13.31 -6.71
CA ALA A 200 -5.11 -12.19 -7.50
C ALA A 200 -4.66 -12.62 -8.91
N LYS A 201 -3.90 -13.72 -9.01
CA LYS A 201 -3.49 -14.29 -10.30
C LYS A 201 -4.66 -14.83 -11.11
N ALA A 202 -5.61 -15.48 -10.45
CA ALA A 202 -6.85 -15.97 -11.05
C ALA A 202 -7.65 -14.83 -11.69
N ALA A 203 -7.84 -13.72 -10.97
CA ALA A 203 -8.53 -12.52 -11.46
C ALA A 203 -7.88 -11.94 -12.73
N LEU A 204 -6.55 -11.91 -12.78
CA LEU A 204 -5.80 -11.39 -13.92
C LEU A 204 -5.82 -12.31 -15.15
N THR A 205 -5.90 -13.62 -14.94
CA THR A 205 -5.89 -14.61 -16.04
C THR A 205 -7.29 -15.01 -16.50
N GLY A 206 -8.34 -14.58 -15.80
CA GLY A 206 -9.73 -14.93 -16.10
C GLY A 206 -10.03 -16.41 -15.84
N ARG A 207 -9.32 -17.04 -14.91
CA ARG A 207 -9.49 -18.44 -14.49
C ARG A 207 -9.94 -18.54 -13.05
#